data_AF-A0A4C1TS13-F1
#
_entry.id   AF-A0A4C1TS13-F1
#
_cell.length_a   1.000
_cell.length_b   1.000
_cell.length_c   1.000
_cell.angle_alpha   90.00
_cell.angle_beta   90.00
_cell.angle_gamma   90.00
#
_symmetry.space_group_name_H-M   'P 1'
#
loop_
_entity.id
_entity.type
_entity.pdbx_description
1 polymer ?
#
loop_
_entity_poly.entity_id
_entity_poly.type
_entity_poly.pdbx_seq_one_letter_code
_entity_poly.pdbx_strand_id
1 'polypeptide(L)'
;MLHTAGLYERRFHRAEKDAEAIALMRRAGAIPFALTNVSEVCMWWESNNTVHGRSRNPYDTNRIVGGSSGGEGCIQAAAASPLGLGSDIGGSIRMPCFFNGIFGHKPSKFVVSNDGQFPIPFTEEQNSFLGIGPMARYAEDLKLVLKILTAEKADLLKLDEPVDLQKLKFFYKESDGGGRLVSSVDEDVTKGIHQVVGYLKNKLKVHVEEVQLPQFRQSATIWFANMKRRFWLQIRTSTGKFEECHQSIF
;
A
#
# COMPACT_ATOMS: atom_id res chain seq x y z
N MET A 1 14.22 10.93 12.86
CA MET A 1 13.97 11.96 11.82
C MET A 1 12.66 12.69 12.13
N LEU A 2 12.34 13.80 11.44
CA LEU A 2 10.98 14.38 11.54
C LEU A 2 9.97 13.33 11.04
N HIS A 3 8.87 13.12 11.77
CA HIS A 3 7.84 12.14 11.46
C HIS A 3 6.46 12.79 11.53
N THR A 4 6.16 13.58 10.49
CA THR A 4 5.02 14.50 10.49
C THR A 4 3.72 13.86 9.99
N ALA A 5 3.83 12.83 9.13
CA ALA A 5 2.71 12.26 8.38
C ALA A 5 1.86 13.32 7.64
N GLY A 6 2.50 14.41 7.21
CA GLY A 6 1.83 15.54 6.56
C GLY A 6 0.87 16.33 7.47
N LEU A 7 0.74 15.99 8.75
CA LEU A 7 -0.18 16.66 9.67
C LEU A 7 0.47 17.89 10.28
N TYR A 8 -0.19 19.05 10.17
CA TYR A 8 0.36 20.33 10.65
C TYR A 8 0.75 20.32 12.14
N GLU A 9 -0.08 19.70 12.98
CA GLU A 9 0.20 19.56 14.43
C GLU A 9 1.45 18.72 14.73
N ARG A 10 1.88 17.87 13.78
CA ARG A 10 3.06 17.03 13.90
C ARG A 10 4.26 17.56 13.12
N ARG A 11 4.22 18.79 12.59
CA ARG A 11 5.30 19.36 11.74
C ARG A 11 6.68 19.40 12.40
N PHE A 12 6.73 19.44 13.73
CA PHE A 12 7.98 19.39 14.52
C PHE A 12 8.17 18.08 15.27
N HIS A 13 7.28 17.11 15.09
CA HIS A 13 7.35 15.84 15.80
C HIS A 13 8.53 15.01 15.29
N ARG A 14 9.32 14.49 16.23
CA ARG A 14 10.42 13.55 15.98
C ARG A 14 10.09 12.25 16.71
N ALA A 15 10.18 11.14 15.99
CA ALA A 15 10.01 9.82 16.61
C ALA A 15 11.16 9.54 17.59
N GLU A 16 10.83 9.00 18.76
CA GLU A 16 11.78 8.67 19.82
C GLU A 16 12.54 7.36 19.55
N LYS A 17 11.90 6.44 18.81
CA LYS A 17 12.46 5.14 18.42
C LYS A 17 12.19 4.87 16.95
N ASP A 18 13.01 3.99 16.37
CA ASP A 18 12.77 3.45 15.05
C ASP A 18 11.51 2.55 15.07
N ALA A 19 10.77 2.58 13.95
CA ALA A 19 9.81 1.52 13.65
C ALA A 19 10.54 0.20 13.45
N GLU A 20 9.89 -0.93 13.72
CA GLU A 20 10.55 -2.24 13.66
C GLU A 20 11.14 -2.54 12.27
N ALA A 21 10.40 -2.19 11.21
CA ALA A 21 10.86 -2.29 9.82
C ALA A 21 12.14 -1.47 9.56
N ILE A 22 12.23 -0.26 10.13
CA ILE A 22 13.42 0.60 9.99
C ILE A 22 14.60 0.05 10.78
N ALA A 23 14.36 -0.47 11.99
CA ALA A 23 15.39 -1.10 12.80
C ALA A 23 15.98 -2.34 12.10
N LEU A 24 15.14 -3.17 11.46
CA LEU A 24 15.57 -4.31 10.64
C LEU A 24 16.44 -3.87 9.45
N MET A 25 16.00 -2.86 8.70
CA MET A 25 16.77 -2.32 7.58
C MET A 25 18.14 -1.79 8.02
N ARG A 26 18.19 -1.05 9.13
CA ARG A 26 19.46 -0.55 9.69
C ARG A 26 20.39 -1.67 10.13
N ARG A 27 19.85 -2.72 10.78
CA ARG A 27 20.63 -3.92 11.16
C ARG A 27 21.21 -4.64 9.93
N ALA A 28 20.50 -4.63 8.81
CA ALA A 28 20.98 -5.17 7.54
C ALA A 28 21.99 -4.25 6.80
N GLY A 29 22.33 -3.09 7.37
CA GLY A 29 23.30 -2.15 6.81
C GLY A 29 22.70 -1.01 5.97
N ALA A 30 21.37 -0.90 5.88
CA ALA A 30 20.74 0.23 5.19
C ALA A 30 20.96 1.54 5.96
N ILE A 31 21.12 2.63 5.20
CA ILE A 31 21.32 3.99 5.74
C ILE A 31 20.08 4.83 5.40
N PRO A 32 19.11 4.98 6.32
CA PRO A 32 18.02 5.93 6.12
C PRO A 32 18.58 7.34 6.01
N PHE A 33 18.29 8.03 4.91
CA PHE A 33 18.77 9.41 4.66
C PHE A 33 17.62 10.41 4.49
N ALA A 34 16.39 9.93 4.24
CA ALA A 34 15.21 10.76 4.09
C ALA A 34 13.98 10.06 4.69
N LEU A 35 13.00 10.86 5.10
CA LEU A 35 11.62 10.42 5.26
C LEU A 35 10.80 11.11 4.17
N THR A 36 10.15 10.33 3.32
CA THR A 36 9.49 10.83 2.12
C THR A 36 8.12 11.42 2.42
N ASN A 37 7.67 12.30 1.54
CA ASN A 37 6.39 12.98 1.68
C ASN A 37 5.21 12.01 1.47
N VAL A 38 4.16 12.18 2.24
CA VAL A 38 2.92 11.41 2.17
C VAL A 38 1.71 12.33 2.10
N SER A 39 0.55 11.82 1.70
CA SER A 39 -0.70 12.56 1.88
C SER A 39 -0.94 12.84 3.37
N GLU A 40 -1.65 13.91 3.71
CA GLU A 40 -1.95 14.22 5.12
C GLU A 40 -2.59 13.01 5.81
N VAL A 41 -2.03 12.63 6.96
CA VAL A 41 -2.37 11.42 7.73
C VAL A 41 -2.41 10.13 6.90
N CYS A 42 -1.59 10.06 5.85
CA CYS A 42 -1.54 8.95 4.91
C CYS A 42 -2.87 8.66 4.20
N MET A 43 -3.76 9.65 4.13
CA MET A 43 -5.08 9.55 3.50
C MET A 43 -5.09 10.29 2.17
N TRP A 44 -5.57 9.64 1.11
CA TRP A 44 -5.71 10.15 -0.26
C TRP A 44 -4.48 9.96 -1.19
N TRP A 45 -4.67 10.23 -2.49
CA TRP A 45 -3.84 9.70 -3.58
C TRP A 45 -2.82 10.67 -4.17
N GLU A 46 -2.79 11.91 -3.75
CA GLU A 46 -2.00 12.97 -4.38
C GLU A 46 -0.65 13.19 -3.71
N SER A 47 -0.47 12.69 -2.48
CA SER A 47 0.67 13.00 -1.63
C SER A 47 0.89 14.51 -1.48
N ASN A 48 -0.19 15.18 -1.05
CA ASN A 48 -0.26 16.61 -0.77
C ASN A 48 -0.60 16.82 0.70
N ASN A 49 0.04 17.80 1.32
CA ASN A 49 -0.27 18.22 2.68
C ASN A 49 0.22 19.65 2.94
N THR A 50 -0.21 20.22 4.06
CA THR A 50 0.10 21.61 4.44
C THR A 50 1.51 21.81 5.01
N VAL A 51 2.24 20.74 5.33
CA VAL A 51 3.58 20.80 5.92
C VAL A 51 4.66 20.86 4.86
N HIS A 52 4.58 20.00 3.85
CA HIS A 52 5.60 19.81 2.80
C HIS A 52 5.09 20.16 1.39
N GLY A 53 3.79 20.41 1.24
CA GLY A 53 3.15 20.62 -0.05
C GLY A 53 2.92 19.32 -0.84
N ARG A 54 2.81 19.46 -2.16
CA ARG A 54 2.50 18.37 -3.09
C ARG A 54 3.74 17.80 -3.74
N SER A 55 3.92 16.48 -3.63
CA SER A 55 4.88 15.73 -4.45
C SER A 55 4.45 15.71 -5.93
N ARG A 56 5.39 15.89 -6.85
CA ARG A 56 5.11 15.96 -8.30
C ARG A 56 5.74 14.78 -9.03
N ASN A 57 5.03 14.24 -10.01
CA ASN A 57 5.49 13.06 -10.74
C ASN A 57 6.72 13.38 -11.60
N PRO A 58 7.83 12.61 -11.50
CA PRO A 58 9.03 12.84 -12.31
C PRO A 58 8.82 12.72 -13.82
N TYR A 59 7.83 11.93 -14.26
CA TYR A 59 7.48 11.78 -15.68
C TYR A 59 6.68 12.96 -16.22
N ASP A 60 5.89 13.62 -15.39
CA ASP A 60 5.10 14.81 -15.73
C ASP A 60 4.73 15.57 -14.45
N THR A 61 5.35 16.72 -14.23
CA THR A 61 5.18 17.48 -12.97
C THR A 61 3.79 18.09 -12.78
N ASN A 62 2.92 18.02 -13.80
CA ASN A 62 1.50 18.38 -13.67
C ASN A 62 0.62 17.23 -13.14
N ARG A 63 1.17 16.03 -12.99
CA ARG A 63 0.46 14.83 -12.51
C ARG A 63 0.80 14.49 -11.06
N ILE A 64 -0.13 13.78 -10.42
CA ILE A 64 0.06 13.25 -9.08
C ILE A 64 1.03 12.06 -9.09
N VAL A 65 1.63 11.79 -7.93
CA VAL A 65 2.56 10.67 -7.71
C VAL A 65 1.87 9.41 -7.17
N GLY A 66 0.53 9.39 -7.09
CA GLY A 66 -0.17 8.38 -6.31
C GLY A 66 0.05 8.58 -4.80
N GLY A 67 -0.66 7.81 -3.98
CA GLY A 67 -0.60 7.98 -2.55
C GLY A 67 -1.11 6.77 -1.76
N SER A 68 -0.83 6.72 -0.47
CA SER A 68 -0.16 7.79 0.30
C SER A 68 1.38 7.77 0.25
N SER A 69 2.03 6.68 -0.17
CA SER A 69 3.52 6.62 -0.26
C SER A 69 4.08 7.27 -1.54
N GLY A 70 3.48 8.38 -2.00
CA GLY A 70 3.84 8.98 -3.29
C GLY A 70 5.21 9.65 -3.32
N GLY A 71 5.66 10.23 -2.20
CA GLY A 71 7.03 10.74 -2.10
C GLY A 71 8.07 9.62 -2.26
N GLU A 72 7.77 8.42 -1.74
CA GLU A 72 8.63 7.24 -1.88
C GLU A 72 8.70 6.76 -3.33
N GLY A 73 7.55 6.69 -4.01
CA GLY A 73 7.52 6.37 -5.44
C GLY A 73 8.27 7.41 -6.28
N CYS A 74 8.07 8.70 -5.97
CA CYS A 74 8.68 9.82 -6.67
C CYS A 74 10.21 9.81 -6.55
N ILE A 75 10.76 9.64 -5.34
CA ILE A 75 12.22 9.71 -5.14
C ILE A 75 12.93 8.54 -5.85
N GLN A 76 12.29 7.38 -5.92
CA GLN A 76 12.83 6.21 -6.60
C GLN A 76 12.74 6.36 -8.13
N ALA A 77 11.61 6.83 -8.66
CA ALA A 77 11.48 7.11 -10.09
C ALA A 77 12.45 8.20 -10.56
N ALA A 78 12.74 9.19 -9.71
CA ALA A 78 13.78 10.20 -9.95
C ALA A 78 15.22 9.69 -9.74
N ALA A 79 15.42 8.39 -9.51
CA ALA A 79 16.71 7.74 -9.27
C ALA A 79 17.51 8.30 -8.07
N ALA A 80 16.84 8.93 -7.11
CA ALA A 80 17.46 9.49 -5.92
C ALA A 80 17.51 8.49 -4.74
N SER A 81 16.73 7.41 -4.80
CA SER A 81 16.87 6.25 -3.90
C SER A 81 16.75 4.93 -4.69
N PRO A 82 17.59 3.91 -4.42
CA PRO A 82 17.48 2.62 -5.08
C PRO A 82 16.31 1.78 -4.55
N LEU A 83 15.96 1.95 -3.27
CA LEU A 83 14.91 1.22 -2.58
C LEU A 83 14.31 2.07 -1.47
N GLY A 84 13.18 1.62 -0.95
CA GLY A 84 12.58 2.19 0.24
C GLY A 84 11.32 1.46 0.66
N LEU A 85 10.61 2.03 1.63
CA LEU A 85 9.48 1.40 2.27
C LEU A 85 8.23 2.27 2.14
N GLY A 86 7.11 1.63 1.82
CA GLY A 86 5.80 2.25 1.90
C GLY A 86 4.90 1.54 2.89
N SER A 87 3.72 2.10 3.10
CA SER A 87 2.62 1.45 3.84
C SER A 87 1.38 1.38 2.96
N ASP A 88 0.61 0.31 3.10
CA ASP A 88 -0.55 0.02 2.24
C ASP A 88 -1.67 -0.61 3.06
N ILE A 89 -2.77 0.14 3.20
CA ILE A 89 -4.04 -0.35 3.78
C ILE A 89 -5.15 -0.48 2.74
N GLY A 90 -5.06 0.29 1.64
CA GLY A 90 -6.06 0.34 0.57
C GLY A 90 -5.45 0.58 -0.82
N GLY A 91 -4.13 0.43 -0.98
CA GLY A 91 -3.41 0.68 -2.23
C GLY A 91 -2.14 1.53 -2.08
N SER A 92 -1.82 2.01 -0.87
CA SER A 92 -0.82 3.06 -0.67
C SER A 92 0.66 2.69 -0.94
N ILE A 93 0.97 1.45 -1.31
CA ILE A 93 2.25 1.06 -1.94
C ILE A 93 2.03 0.89 -3.45
N ARG A 94 1.03 0.11 -3.81
CA ARG A 94 0.77 -0.32 -5.20
C ARG A 94 0.39 0.84 -6.12
N MET A 95 -0.42 1.77 -5.63
CA MET A 95 -0.85 2.96 -6.37
C MET A 95 0.33 3.90 -6.65
N PRO A 96 1.12 4.37 -5.66
CA PRO A 96 2.35 5.10 -5.95
C PRO A 96 3.27 4.40 -6.94
N CYS A 97 3.45 3.09 -6.81
CA CYS A 97 4.30 2.34 -7.74
C CYS A 97 3.78 2.37 -9.17
N PHE A 98 2.47 2.19 -9.35
CA PHE A 98 1.81 2.29 -10.64
C PHE A 98 1.97 3.69 -11.27
N PHE A 99 1.75 4.76 -10.48
CA PHE A 99 1.84 6.15 -10.97
C PHE A 99 3.28 6.56 -11.32
N ASN A 100 4.28 6.01 -10.63
CA ASN A 100 5.69 6.36 -10.83
C ASN A 100 6.47 5.30 -11.61
N GLY A 101 5.81 4.29 -12.21
CA GLY A 101 6.49 3.31 -13.06
C GLY A 101 7.56 2.47 -12.35
N ILE A 102 7.36 2.15 -11.06
CA ILE A 102 8.26 1.32 -10.26
C ILE A 102 7.52 0.08 -9.70
N PHE A 103 8.24 -0.78 -8.99
CA PHE A 103 7.68 -1.98 -8.38
C PHE A 103 7.43 -1.78 -6.88
N GLY A 104 6.32 -2.32 -6.39
CA GLY A 104 6.00 -2.32 -4.97
C GLY A 104 5.24 -3.57 -4.57
N HIS A 105 5.54 -4.06 -3.37
CA HIS A 105 4.91 -5.25 -2.83
C HIS A 105 4.21 -4.93 -1.52
N LYS A 106 2.89 -5.16 -1.46
CA LYS A 106 2.16 -5.23 -0.20
C LYS A 106 2.20 -6.67 0.31
N PRO A 107 2.89 -6.96 1.43
CA PRO A 107 2.95 -8.31 1.96
C PRO A 107 1.59 -8.84 2.42
N SER A 108 1.54 -10.15 2.63
CA SER A 108 0.44 -10.81 3.34
C SER A 108 0.29 -10.25 4.76
N LYS A 109 -0.93 -10.26 5.28
CA LYS A 109 -1.24 -9.71 6.60
C LYS A 109 -0.32 -10.31 7.68
N PHE A 110 0.16 -9.47 8.59
CA PHE A 110 0.99 -9.85 9.75
C PHE A 110 2.34 -10.51 9.43
N VAL A 111 2.75 -10.55 8.16
CA VAL A 111 4.07 -11.06 7.77
C VAL A 111 5.16 -10.06 8.12
N VAL A 112 4.91 -8.76 7.91
CA VAL A 112 5.77 -7.66 8.37
C VAL A 112 5.11 -6.96 9.55
N SER A 113 5.89 -6.57 10.56
CA SER A 113 5.39 -5.84 11.73
C SER A 113 4.97 -4.42 11.35
N ASN A 114 3.85 -3.96 11.93
CA ASN A 114 3.38 -2.59 11.81
C ASN A 114 3.85 -1.70 13.00
N ASP A 115 4.70 -2.20 13.91
CA ASP A 115 5.14 -1.41 15.08
C ASP A 115 5.92 -0.15 14.65
N GLY A 116 5.55 0.98 15.25
CA GLY A 116 6.10 2.31 14.95
C GLY A 116 5.53 3.01 13.71
N GLN A 117 4.58 2.39 12.99
CA GLN A 117 3.82 3.04 11.92
C GLN A 117 2.90 4.14 12.48
N PHE A 118 2.74 5.22 11.72
CA PHE A 118 1.71 6.24 11.96
C PHE A 118 0.99 6.61 10.65
N PRO A 119 -0.35 6.78 10.65
CA PRO A 119 -1.28 6.58 11.76
C PRO A 119 -1.38 5.13 12.24
N ILE A 120 -1.76 4.95 13.49
CA ILE A 120 -1.93 3.63 14.12
C ILE A 120 -3.35 3.13 13.83
N PRO A 121 -3.53 1.88 13.38
CA PRO A 121 -4.85 1.26 13.24
C PRO A 121 -5.64 1.27 14.56
N PHE A 122 -6.95 1.52 14.48
CA PHE A 122 -7.82 1.55 15.66
C PHE A 122 -8.39 0.17 16.03
N THR A 123 -8.40 -0.77 15.09
CA THR A 123 -8.94 -2.12 15.27
C THR A 123 -7.96 -3.16 14.75
N GLU A 124 -8.07 -4.40 15.23
CA GLU A 124 -7.31 -5.52 14.71
C GLU A 124 -7.58 -5.76 13.22
N GLU A 125 -8.82 -5.56 12.78
CA GLU A 125 -9.21 -5.68 11.37
C GLU A 125 -8.47 -4.66 10.49
N GLN A 126 -8.45 -3.38 10.90
CA GLN A 126 -7.67 -2.35 10.20
C GLN A 126 -6.18 -2.69 10.20
N ASN A 127 -5.65 -3.19 11.33
CA ASN A 127 -4.27 -3.63 11.43
C ASN A 127 -3.97 -4.83 10.50
N SER A 128 -4.95 -5.69 10.25
CA SER A 128 -4.82 -6.82 9.34
C SER A 128 -4.74 -6.42 7.86
N PHE A 129 -5.29 -5.25 7.51
CA PHE A 129 -5.21 -4.72 6.14
C PHE A 129 -3.95 -3.90 5.91
N LEU A 130 -3.49 -3.18 6.93
CA LEU A 130 -2.25 -2.43 6.90
C LEU A 130 -1.05 -3.38 6.72
N GLY A 131 -0.24 -3.11 5.70
CA GLY A 131 1.06 -3.74 5.52
C GLY A 131 2.14 -2.74 5.17
N ILE A 132 3.28 -2.84 5.84
CA ILE A 132 4.54 -2.19 5.44
C ILE A 132 5.23 -3.08 4.41
N GLY A 133 5.75 -2.50 3.33
CA GLY A 133 6.35 -3.28 2.26
C GLY A 133 7.36 -2.53 1.41
N PRO A 134 8.17 -3.28 0.63
CA PRO A 134 9.23 -2.71 -0.18
C PRO A 134 8.69 -2.02 -1.45
N MET A 135 9.39 -0.97 -1.83
CA MET A 135 9.26 -0.25 -3.10
C MET A 135 10.66 -0.15 -3.72
N ALA A 136 10.79 -0.46 -5.00
CA ALA A 136 12.07 -0.42 -5.72
C ALA A 136 11.86 -0.24 -7.23
N ARG A 137 12.91 0.21 -7.94
CA ARG A 137 12.87 0.37 -9.41
C ARG A 137 12.92 -0.95 -10.17
N TYR A 138 13.46 -2.00 -9.57
CA TYR A 138 13.55 -3.32 -10.17
C TYR A 138 12.82 -4.35 -9.31
N ALA A 139 12.08 -5.26 -9.95
CA ALA A 139 11.32 -6.28 -9.26
C ALA A 139 12.21 -7.24 -8.45
N GLU A 140 13.44 -7.48 -8.91
CA GLU A 140 14.41 -8.37 -8.25
C GLU A 140 14.83 -7.88 -6.86
N ASP A 141 14.81 -6.56 -6.64
CA ASP A 141 15.19 -5.95 -5.36
C ASP A 141 14.12 -6.17 -4.26
N LEU A 142 12.86 -6.38 -4.65
CA LEU A 142 11.75 -6.53 -3.69
C LEU A 142 11.96 -7.73 -2.76
N LYS A 143 12.50 -8.84 -3.30
CA LYS A 143 12.70 -10.07 -2.54
C LYS A 143 13.70 -9.87 -1.41
N LEU A 144 14.83 -9.21 -1.68
CA LEU A 144 15.87 -8.95 -0.70
C LEU A 144 15.32 -8.14 0.47
N VAL A 145 14.62 -7.05 0.17
CA VAL A 145 14.04 -6.18 1.19
C VAL A 145 12.96 -6.92 1.98
N LEU A 146 12.10 -7.71 1.32
CA LEU A 146 11.07 -8.49 2.00
C LEU A 146 11.66 -9.52 2.98
N LYS A 147 12.78 -10.18 2.64
CA LYS A 147 13.49 -11.08 3.57
C LYS A 147 13.95 -10.34 4.83
N ILE A 148 14.45 -9.12 4.70
CA ILE A 148 14.88 -8.30 5.83
C ILE A 148 13.69 -7.93 6.72
N LEU A 149 12.59 -7.49 6.11
CA LEU A 149 11.39 -7.04 6.84
C LEU A 149 10.64 -8.16 7.57
N THR A 150 10.81 -9.40 7.11
CA THR A 150 10.10 -10.56 7.67
C THR A 150 10.89 -11.26 8.78
N ALA A 151 12.17 -10.88 8.97
CA ALA A 151 13.02 -11.36 10.06
C ALA A 151 12.93 -12.89 10.22
N GLU A 152 12.58 -13.37 11.42
CA GLU A 152 12.44 -14.80 11.74
C GLU A 152 11.37 -15.51 10.91
N LYS A 153 10.40 -14.78 10.33
CA LYS A 153 9.36 -15.34 9.47
C LYS A 153 9.84 -15.58 8.03
N ALA A 154 11.03 -15.10 7.64
CA ALA A 154 11.52 -15.22 6.27
C ALA A 154 11.56 -16.68 5.79
N ASP A 155 11.99 -17.60 6.65
CA ASP A 155 12.10 -19.03 6.33
C ASP A 155 10.74 -19.68 6.09
N LEU A 156 9.69 -19.21 6.77
CA LEU A 156 8.32 -19.69 6.60
C LEU A 156 7.74 -19.33 5.22
N LEU A 157 8.25 -18.27 4.60
CA LEU A 157 7.77 -17.75 3.32
C LEU A 157 8.44 -18.41 2.11
N LYS A 158 9.55 -19.14 2.33
CA LYS A 158 10.30 -19.85 1.28
C LYS A 158 10.62 -18.97 0.06
N LEU A 159 11.01 -17.72 0.31
CA LEU A 159 11.17 -16.70 -0.75
C LEU A 159 12.24 -17.03 -1.79
N ASP A 160 13.19 -17.90 -1.45
CA ASP A 160 14.24 -18.36 -2.37
C ASP A 160 13.94 -19.68 -3.06
N GLU A 161 12.81 -20.32 -2.75
CA GLU A 161 12.37 -21.53 -3.45
C GLU A 161 12.04 -21.18 -4.91
N PRO A 162 12.73 -21.76 -5.91
CA PRO A 162 12.45 -21.47 -7.30
C PRO A 162 11.02 -21.89 -7.66
N VAL A 163 10.28 -20.97 -8.27
CA VAL A 163 8.91 -21.23 -8.71
C VAL A 163 8.90 -21.62 -10.18
N ASP A 164 8.44 -22.82 -10.47
CA ASP A 164 8.19 -23.29 -11.82
C ASP A 164 6.89 -22.67 -12.36
N LEU A 165 7.04 -21.59 -13.13
CA LEU A 165 5.91 -20.85 -13.70
C LEU A 165 5.03 -21.73 -14.60
N GLN A 166 5.54 -22.82 -15.17
CA GLN A 166 4.75 -23.72 -16.03
C GLN A 166 3.73 -24.54 -15.27
N LYS A 167 3.94 -24.72 -13.94
CA LYS A 167 3.01 -25.44 -13.06
C LYS A 167 1.92 -24.54 -12.47
N LEU A 168 2.01 -23.22 -12.70
CA LEU A 168 1.05 -22.27 -12.16
C LEU A 168 -0.17 -22.13 -13.08
N LYS A 169 -1.32 -21.85 -12.45
CA LYS A 169 -2.54 -21.42 -13.14
C LYS A 169 -2.63 -19.90 -13.04
N PHE A 170 -2.77 -19.25 -14.19
CA PHE A 170 -2.88 -17.80 -14.24
C PHE A 170 -4.33 -17.40 -14.49
N PHE A 171 -4.81 -16.47 -13.68
CA PHE A 171 -6.13 -15.88 -13.81
C PHE A 171 -5.97 -14.37 -13.93
N TYR A 172 -6.77 -13.74 -14.80
CA TYR A 172 -6.76 -12.28 -14.93
C TYR A 172 -8.18 -11.73 -14.98
N LYS A 173 -8.28 -10.42 -14.71
CA LYS A 173 -9.51 -9.65 -14.86
C LYS A 173 -9.15 -8.21 -15.22
N GLU A 174 -9.87 -7.62 -16.16
CA GLU A 174 -9.59 -6.28 -16.66
C GLU A 174 -10.13 -5.18 -15.75
N SER A 175 -11.31 -5.38 -15.15
CA SER A 175 -11.98 -4.38 -14.31
C SER A 175 -12.62 -5.01 -13.07
N ASP A 176 -13.11 -4.20 -12.15
CA ASP A 176 -13.87 -4.68 -10.99
C ASP A 176 -15.30 -5.12 -11.34
N GLY A 177 -15.75 -4.94 -12.58
CA GLY A 177 -17.12 -5.16 -13.00
C GLY A 177 -18.03 -3.94 -12.84
N GLY A 178 -17.47 -2.73 -12.75
CA GLY A 178 -18.21 -1.46 -12.78
C GLY A 178 -18.73 -1.06 -11.41
N GLY A 179 -17.88 -1.13 -10.37
CA GLY A 179 -18.23 -0.65 -9.04
C GLY A 179 -18.55 0.84 -9.05
N ARG A 180 -19.55 1.25 -8.26
CA ARG A 180 -20.05 2.64 -8.21
C ARG A 180 -18.96 3.68 -7.88
N LEU A 181 -17.91 3.28 -7.17
CA LEU A 181 -16.82 4.15 -6.69
C LEU A 181 -15.54 4.01 -7.49
N VAL A 182 -15.57 3.31 -8.63
CA VAL A 182 -14.40 2.98 -9.44
C VAL A 182 -14.64 3.47 -10.86
N SER A 183 -13.70 4.23 -11.41
CA SER A 183 -13.74 4.62 -12.81
C SER A 183 -13.51 3.42 -13.72
N SER A 184 -13.97 3.49 -14.97
CA SER A 184 -13.57 2.52 -15.99
C SER A 184 -12.05 2.47 -16.11
N VAL A 185 -11.54 1.27 -16.39
CA VAL A 185 -10.12 1.06 -16.65
C VAL A 185 -9.76 1.65 -18.00
N ASP A 186 -8.66 2.40 -18.05
CA ASP A 186 -8.16 3.02 -19.27
C ASP A 186 -7.72 1.95 -20.29
N GLU A 187 -7.92 2.22 -21.58
CA GLU A 187 -7.59 1.28 -22.65
C GLU A 187 -6.12 0.88 -22.64
N ASP A 188 -5.20 1.77 -22.27
CA ASP A 188 -3.78 1.47 -22.26
C ASP A 188 -3.42 0.52 -21.10
N VAL A 189 -4.13 0.60 -19.97
CA VAL A 189 -4.01 -0.37 -18.88
C VAL A 189 -4.51 -1.73 -19.32
N THR A 190 -5.68 -1.78 -19.97
CA THR A 190 -6.24 -3.03 -20.52
C THR A 190 -5.29 -3.66 -21.56
N LYS A 191 -4.73 -2.85 -22.47
CA LYS A 191 -3.69 -3.31 -23.41
C LYS A 191 -2.48 -3.89 -22.69
N GLY A 192 -2.00 -3.24 -21.63
CA GLY A 192 -0.90 -3.75 -20.81
C GLY A 192 -1.20 -5.10 -20.18
N ILE A 193 -2.41 -5.30 -19.63
CA ILE A 193 -2.87 -6.59 -19.12
C ILE A 193 -2.82 -7.66 -20.22
N HIS A 194 -3.37 -7.36 -21.40
CA HIS A 194 -3.38 -8.32 -22.52
C HIS A 194 -1.99 -8.64 -23.07
N GLN A 195 -1.04 -7.70 -23.03
CA GLN A 195 0.35 -7.96 -23.37
C GLN A 195 0.97 -9.00 -22.42
N VAL A 196 0.72 -8.88 -21.12
CA VAL A 196 1.18 -9.87 -20.13
C VAL A 196 0.50 -11.22 -20.35
N VAL A 197 -0.82 -11.24 -20.57
CA VAL A 197 -1.56 -12.48 -20.88
C VAL A 197 -1.01 -13.15 -22.14
N GLY A 198 -0.74 -12.37 -23.19
CA GLY A 198 -0.14 -12.87 -24.43
C GLY A 198 1.27 -13.42 -24.20
N TYR A 199 2.09 -12.77 -23.38
CA TYR A 199 3.42 -13.26 -23.01
C TYR A 199 3.32 -14.62 -22.30
N LEU A 200 2.47 -14.73 -21.28
CA LEU A 200 2.25 -15.98 -20.54
C LEU A 200 1.79 -17.11 -21.48
N LYS A 201 0.76 -16.87 -22.31
CA LYS A 201 0.24 -17.89 -23.25
C LYS A 201 1.27 -18.29 -24.30
N ASN A 202 1.94 -17.33 -24.94
CA ASN A 202 2.73 -17.58 -26.14
C ASN A 202 4.19 -17.94 -25.83
N LYS A 203 4.78 -17.35 -24.79
CA LYS A 203 6.19 -17.57 -24.42
C LYS A 203 6.33 -18.66 -23.37
N LEU A 204 5.53 -18.62 -22.31
CA LEU A 204 5.59 -19.64 -21.25
C LEU A 204 4.74 -20.87 -21.56
N LYS A 205 3.85 -20.80 -22.56
CA LYS A 205 2.95 -21.89 -22.96
C LYS A 205 2.07 -22.39 -21.81
N VAL A 206 1.63 -21.46 -20.95
CA VAL A 206 0.78 -21.74 -19.78
C VAL A 206 -0.67 -21.41 -20.04
N HIS A 207 -1.56 -22.07 -19.30
CA HIS A 207 -2.97 -21.75 -19.30
C HIS A 207 -3.22 -20.42 -18.55
N VAL A 208 -3.92 -19.51 -19.21
CA VAL A 208 -4.33 -18.22 -18.65
C VAL A 208 -5.81 -18.01 -18.95
N GLU A 209 -6.60 -17.83 -17.89
CA GLU A 209 -8.06 -17.72 -17.94
C GLU A 209 -8.53 -16.36 -17.43
N GLU A 210 -9.51 -15.76 -18.11
CA GLU A 210 -10.20 -14.59 -17.56
C GLU A 210 -11.27 -15.04 -16.55
N VAL A 211 -11.22 -14.51 -15.33
CA VAL A 211 -12.18 -14.89 -14.29
C VAL A 211 -13.34 -13.92 -14.17
N GLN A 212 -14.54 -14.49 -14.03
CA GLN A 212 -15.74 -13.73 -13.74
C GLN A 212 -16.03 -13.74 -12.24
N LEU A 213 -15.84 -12.59 -11.60
CA LEU A 213 -16.08 -12.37 -10.17
C LEU A 213 -17.09 -11.21 -10.01
N PRO A 214 -18.41 -11.44 -10.18
CA PRO A 214 -19.41 -10.38 -10.14
C PRO A 214 -19.47 -9.59 -8.83
N GLN A 215 -19.05 -10.19 -7.71
CA GLN A 215 -18.99 -9.56 -6.40
C GLN A 215 -17.81 -8.59 -6.26
N PHE A 216 -16.83 -8.62 -7.17
CA PHE A 216 -15.64 -7.77 -7.08
C PHE A 216 -15.97 -6.27 -7.18
N ARG A 217 -17.08 -5.92 -7.85
CA ARG A 217 -17.66 -4.56 -7.90
C ARG A 217 -18.05 -3.99 -6.54
N GLN A 218 -18.15 -4.84 -5.51
CA GLN A 218 -18.48 -4.45 -4.14
C GLN A 218 -17.23 -4.22 -3.27
N SER A 219 -16.03 -4.50 -3.79
CA SER A 219 -14.76 -4.47 -3.04
C SER A 219 -14.53 -3.14 -2.32
N ALA A 220 -14.71 -2.01 -3.02
CA ALA A 220 -14.57 -0.67 -2.42
C ALA A 220 -15.55 -0.47 -1.28
N THR A 221 -16.83 -0.81 -1.47
CA THR A 221 -17.87 -0.69 -0.44
C THR A 221 -17.56 -1.54 0.78
N ILE A 222 -17.12 -2.79 0.58
CA ILE A 222 -16.73 -3.70 1.66
C ILE A 222 -15.53 -3.13 2.41
N TRP A 223 -14.52 -2.63 1.70
CA TRP A 223 -13.35 -2.00 2.31
C TRP A 223 -13.75 -0.79 3.17
N PHE A 224 -14.56 0.14 2.64
CA PHE A 224 -15.06 1.28 3.41
C PHE A 224 -15.87 0.86 4.64
N ALA A 225 -16.67 -0.21 4.54
CA ALA A 225 -17.41 -0.74 5.68
C ALA A 225 -16.48 -1.24 6.79
N ASN A 226 -15.38 -1.91 6.45
CA ASN A 226 -14.41 -2.41 7.43
C ASN A 226 -13.46 -1.33 7.95
N MET A 227 -13.29 -0.23 7.21
CA MET A 227 -12.55 0.93 7.72
C MET A 227 -13.33 1.65 8.81
N LYS A 228 -14.66 1.56 8.85
CA LYS A 228 -15.47 2.21 9.88
C LYS A 228 -15.11 1.73 11.29
N ARG A 229 -14.80 2.67 12.17
CA ARG A 229 -14.75 2.39 13.60
C ARG A 229 -16.17 2.19 14.13
N ARG A 230 -16.49 0.97 14.56
CA ARG A 230 -17.70 0.73 15.37
C ARG A 230 -17.44 1.18 16.79
N PHE A 231 -17.85 2.40 17.11
CA PHE A 231 -18.01 2.79 18.52
C PHE A 231 -19.37 2.30 19.02
N TRP A 232 -19.36 1.60 20.14
CA TRP A 232 -20.52 1.51 21.02
C TRP A 232 -20.47 2.71 21.96
N LEU A 233 -21.08 3.82 21.54
CA LEU A 233 -21.34 4.93 22.45
C LEU A 233 -22.59 4.57 23.26
N GLN A 234 -22.41 4.14 24.51
CA GLN A 234 -23.48 4.16 25.49
C GLN A 234 -23.74 5.63 25.87
N ILE A 235 -24.66 6.28 25.17
CA ILE A 235 -25.12 7.61 25.56
C ILE A 235 -26.15 7.40 26.67
N ARG A 236 -25.83 7.90 27.87
CA ARG A 236 -26.77 7.91 28.98
C ARG A 236 -27.79 9.01 28.71
N THR A 237 -29.00 8.62 28.31
CA THR A 237 -30.09 9.59 28.14
C THR A 237 -30.47 10.19 29.49
N SER A 238 -31.10 11.38 29.49
CA SER A 238 -31.63 12.03 30.71
C SER A 238 -32.66 11.17 31.48
N THR A 239 -33.13 10.07 30.87
CA THR A 239 -34.06 9.10 31.45
C THR A 239 -33.39 7.87 32.07
N GLY A 240 -32.05 7.78 32.04
CA GLY A 240 -31.30 6.65 32.58
C GLY A 240 -31.30 5.38 31.72
N LYS A 241 -31.95 5.39 30.55
CA LYS A 241 -31.89 4.30 29.55
C LYS A 241 -30.69 4.50 28.61
N PHE A 242 -30.03 3.39 28.27
CA PHE A 242 -29.00 3.35 27.23
C PHE A 242 -29.69 3.26 25.86
N GLU A 243 -29.36 4.17 24.96
CA GLU A 243 -29.74 4.07 23.54
C GLU A 243 -28.48 3.89 22.69
N GLU A 244 -28.59 3.05 21.66
CA GLU A 244 -27.52 2.80 20.70
C GLU A 244 -27.47 3.93 19.67
N CYS A 245 -26.36 4.66 19.61
CA CYS A 245 -26.14 5.67 18.59
C CYS A 245 -24.97 5.28 17.67
N HIS A 246 -25.25 5.16 16.38
CA HIS A 246 -24.24 4.89 15.36
C HIS A 246 -23.67 6.20 14.81
N GLN A 247 -22.44 6.55 15.20
CA GLN A 247 -21.65 7.54 14.46
C GLN A 247 -20.50 6.86 13.72
N SER A 248 -20.48 7.01 12.39
CA SER A 248 -19.33 6.66 11.57
C SER A 248 -18.43 7.88 11.40
N ILE A 249 -17.19 7.81 11.87
CA ILE A 249 -16.14 8.75 11.45
C ILE A 249 -15.37 8.09 10.30
N PHE A 250 -16.09 7.93 9.18
CA PHE A 250 -15.61 7.74 7.80
C PHE A 250 -16.80 8.06 6.88
#